data_AF-A0A381WEN0-F1
#
_entry.id   AF-A0A381WEN0-F1
#
_cell.length_a   1.000
_cell.length_b   1.000
_cell.length_c   1.000
_cell.angle_alpha   90.00
_cell.angle_beta   90.00
_cell.angle_gamma   90.00
#
_symmetry.space_group_name_H-M   'P 1'
#
loop_
_entity.id
_entity.type
_entity.pdbx_description
1 polymer ?
#
loop_
_entity_poly.entity_id
_entity_poly.type
_entity_poly.pdbx_seq_one_letter_code
_entity_poly.pdbx_strand_id
1 'polypeptide(L)'
;LKVNGPLTGPEAAEAVAQCSRALASRPNYLEAARLLAALMQRYEFSAETKISPRGLEAAFAFANVDRQALCNGALAFLKCRPPLADALARGRADGWDAAAALLTRKGARLLRDRLFAVALAHGVVADIEIEFLMTALRRRLLLSPTLLLARPVYEFACVLIRQCLNNEFVFFADEDERALLDELNVDIDGMFKGDAAAGGGFLLWSLYRPFHETLGHEVRAFDQVSPRALRAVMRQELDARRVEAAHAASLRRLTAVTDETSRRVADQYTYDPYPRWLCLQAPQPGSAKDRMRGHFSADALAMIDGPCDVLIAGAGTGRQAVHTAIGYGNGTRVLAIDLSAPSLAYGARMAEALGVSNLRFAIGDILCLDETADRFDVIECVGVLHHMIDPYEGWRVLLDRLRPGGL
;
A
#
# COMPACT_ATOMS: atom_id res chain seq x y z
N LEU A 1 20.30 18.71 2.56
CA LEU A 1 19.93 18.50 3.98
C LEU A 1 20.34 17.10 4.41
N LYS A 2 21.61 16.90 4.81
CA LYS A 2 22.05 15.71 5.55
C LYS A 2 21.65 15.90 7.02
N VAL A 3 20.44 15.51 7.40
CA VAL A 3 20.05 15.36 8.82
C VAL A 3 18.93 14.32 8.85
N ASN A 4 19.16 13.14 9.42
CA ASN A 4 18.16 12.07 9.61
C ASN A 4 17.46 12.16 11.00
N GLY A 5 17.44 13.35 11.61
CA GLY A 5 16.81 13.58 12.92
C GLY A 5 15.35 14.04 12.81
N PRO A 6 14.57 13.98 13.90
CA PRO A 6 13.22 14.54 13.94
C PRO A 6 13.25 16.03 13.57
N LEU A 7 12.19 16.49 12.89
CA LEU A 7 11.97 17.90 12.61
C LEU A 7 11.15 18.48 13.76
N THR A 8 11.82 19.32 14.56
CA THR A 8 11.22 20.05 15.67
C THR A 8 11.39 21.55 15.48
N GLY A 9 10.59 22.34 16.20
CA GLY A 9 10.72 23.80 16.23
C GLY A 9 9.72 24.57 15.36
N PRO A 10 9.70 25.91 15.49
CA PRO A 10 8.65 26.77 14.94
C PRO A 10 8.63 26.82 13.42
N GLU A 11 9.78 26.69 12.75
CA GLU A 11 9.86 26.71 11.28
C GLU A 11 9.20 25.49 10.65
N ALA A 12 9.47 24.29 11.19
CA ALA A 12 8.84 23.06 10.72
C ALA A 12 7.32 23.07 10.99
N ALA A 13 6.91 23.57 12.16
CA ALA A 13 5.51 23.73 12.52
C ALA A 13 4.78 24.68 11.56
N GLU A 14 5.40 25.83 11.25
CA GLU A 14 4.83 26.81 10.31
C GLU A 14 4.78 26.24 8.89
N ALA A 15 5.81 25.51 8.44
CA ALA A 15 5.81 24.87 7.13
C ALA A 15 4.66 23.86 6.97
N VAL A 16 4.44 23.01 7.98
CA VAL A 16 3.30 22.07 8.03
C VAL A 16 1.97 22.82 8.03
N ALA A 17 1.85 23.89 8.81
CA ALA A 17 0.65 24.71 8.87
C ALA A 17 0.35 25.41 7.53
N GLN A 18 1.36 25.92 6.84
CA GLN A 18 1.22 26.57 5.55
C GLN A 18 0.84 25.58 4.45
N CYS A 19 1.51 24.42 4.38
CA CYS A 19 1.19 23.40 3.39
C CYS A 19 -0.26 22.89 3.55
N SER A 20 -0.68 22.59 4.79
CA SER A 20 -2.06 22.16 5.03
C SER A 20 -3.09 23.26 4.73
N ARG A 21 -2.81 24.53 5.04
CA ARG A 21 -3.71 25.64 4.67
C ARG A 21 -3.79 25.83 3.15
N ALA A 22 -2.67 25.73 2.44
CA ALA A 22 -2.62 25.83 0.99
C ALA A 22 -3.44 24.72 0.31
N LEU A 23 -3.37 23.49 0.83
CA LEU A 23 -4.20 22.38 0.32
C LEU A 23 -5.68 22.55 0.66
N ALA A 24 -6.00 23.16 1.80
CA ALA A 24 -7.38 23.43 2.16
C ALA A 24 -8.04 24.47 1.24
N SER A 25 -7.28 25.45 0.74
CA SER A 25 -7.77 26.44 -0.23
C SER A 25 -7.66 25.96 -1.68
N ARG A 26 -6.61 25.20 -2.01
CA ARG A 26 -6.33 24.64 -3.33
C ARG A 26 -6.05 23.13 -3.24
N PRO A 27 -7.10 22.28 -3.23
CA PRO A 27 -6.96 20.83 -3.04
C PRO A 27 -6.14 20.10 -4.11
N ASN A 28 -5.94 20.70 -5.28
CA ASN A 28 -5.15 20.15 -6.38
C ASN A 28 -3.68 20.63 -6.41
N TYR A 29 -3.15 21.17 -5.30
CA TYR A 29 -1.78 21.66 -5.21
C TYR A 29 -0.76 20.55 -4.88
N LEU A 30 -0.25 19.86 -5.91
CA LEU A 30 0.64 18.70 -5.76
C LEU A 30 1.93 19.00 -4.98
N GLU A 31 2.57 20.14 -5.22
CA GLU A 31 3.83 20.52 -4.58
C GLU A 31 3.64 20.67 -3.06
N ALA A 32 2.53 21.27 -2.63
CA ALA A 32 2.17 21.38 -1.23
C ALA A 32 1.89 20.00 -0.61
N ALA A 33 1.24 19.08 -1.33
CA ALA A 33 1.01 17.71 -0.86
C ALA A 33 2.32 16.91 -0.71
N ARG A 34 3.24 17.01 -1.67
CA ARG A 34 4.56 16.38 -1.60
C ARG A 34 5.39 16.91 -0.43
N LEU A 35 5.43 18.23 -0.26
CA LEU A 35 6.14 18.85 0.85
C LEU A 35 5.51 18.46 2.19
N LEU A 36 4.19 18.48 2.30
CA LEU A 36 3.48 18.07 3.51
C LEU A 36 3.84 16.62 3.88
N ALA A 37 3.74 15.68 2.94
CA ALA A 37 4.10 14.28 3.21
C ALA A 37 5.56 14.10 3.63
N ALA A 38 6.50 14.81 2.98
CA ALA A 38 7.91 14.79 3.35
C ALA A 38 8.15 15.34 4.77
N LEU A 39 7.44 16.39 5.16
CA LEU A 39 7.48 16.91 6.55
C LEU A 39 6.93 15.88 7.54
N MET A 40 5.82 15.20 7.20
CA MET A 40 5.18 14.21 8.09
C MET A 40 6.05 13.00 8.41
N GLN A 41 7.04 12.66 7.57
CA GLN A 41 7.98 11.57 7.87
C GLN A 41 8.82 11.82 9.11
N ARG A 42 9.00 13.09 9.50
CA ARG A 42 9.97 13.49 10.53
C ARG A 42 9.40 14.44 11.57
N TYR A 43 8.24 15.04 11.31
CA TYR A 43 7.66 16.06 12.17
C TYR A 43 7.05 15.45 13.43
N GLU A 44 7.45 15.94 14.60
CA GLU A 44 6.87 15.56 15.88
C GLU A 44 5.69 16.47 16.24
N PHE A 45 4.54 15.86 16.52
CA PHE A 45 3.30 16.59 16.76
C PHE A 45 3.14 17.00 18.22
N SER A 46 2.56 18.17 18.42
CA SER A 46 2.09 18.65 19.73
C SER A 46 0.61 19.03 19.69
N ALA A 47 0.01 19.19 20.87
CA ALA A 47 -1.36 19.71 21.00
C ALA A 47 -1.53 21.11 20.38
N GLU A 48 -0.45 21.89 20.28
CA GLU A 48 -0.45 23.25 19.72
C GLU A 48 -0.29 23.29 18.20
N THR A 49 0.03 22.14 17.57
CA THR A 49 0.27 22.06 16.13
C THR A 49 -0.98 22.51 15.35
N LYS A 50 -0.82 23.55 14.52
CA LYS A 50 -1.90 24.14 13.72
C LYS A 50 -1.94 23.52 12.32
N ILE A 51 -2.76 22.49 12.14
CA ILE A 51 -3.00 21.86 10.84
C ILE A 51 -4.45 22.04 10.44
N SER A 52 -4.69 22.27 9.16
CA SER A 52 -6.03 22.19 8.58
C SER A 52 -6.40 20.72 8.34
N PRO A 53 -7.39 20.13 9.03
CA PRO A 53 -7.79 18.74 8.79
C PRO A 53 -8.25 18.51 7.35
N ARG A 54 -8.94 19.50 6.76
CA ARG A 54 -9.37 19.47 5.34
C ARG A 54 -8.18 19.46 4.39
N GLY A 55 -7.13 20.22 4.71
CA GLY A 55 -5.93 20.26 3.88
C GLY A 55 -5.13 18.98 3.96
N LEU A 56 -5.03 18.39 5.16
CA LEU A 56 -4.40 17.09 5.34
C LEU A 56 -5.19 15.98 4.66
N GLU A 57 -6.53 15.99 4.76
CA GLU A 57 -7.41 15.09 4.00
C GLU A 57 -7.18 15.22 2.48
N ALA A 58 -7.10 16.44 1.95
CA ALA A 58 -6.87 16.68 0.53
C ALA A 58 -5.54 16.10 0.02
N ALA A 59 -4.50 16.02 0.86
CA ALA A 59 -3.21 15.46 0.49
C ALA A 59 -3.28 13.98 0.08
N PHE A 60 -4.25 13.21 0.59
CA PHE A 60 -4.43 11.79 0.24
C PHE A 60 -4.91 11.59 -1.20
N ALA A 61 -5.46 12.62 -1.86
CA ALA A 61 -5.95 12.51 -3.23
C ALA A 61 -4.83 12.22 -4.25
N PHE A 62 -3.57 12.52 -3.92
CA PHE A 62 -2.44 12.35 -4.83
C PHE A 62 -1.83 10.94 -4.72
N ALA A 63 -1.77 10.22 -5.83
CA ALA A 63 -1.23 8.85 -5.90
C ALA A 63 0.31 8.79 -5.81
N ASN A 64 0.98 9.87 -6.21
CA ASN A 64 2.44 10.02 -6.22
C ASN A 64 3.00 10.73 -4.98
N VAL A 65 2.23 10.72 -3.89
CA VAL A 65 2.59 11.28 -2.58
C VAL A 65 2.69 10.14 -1.58
N ASP A 66 3.58 10.25 -0.61
CA ASP A 66 3.73 9.27 0.47
C ASP A 66 2.53 9.32 1.42
N ARG A 67 1.49 8.55 1.08
CA ARG A 67 0.27 8.41 1.89
C ARG A 67 0.52 7.70 3.21
N GLN A 68 1.59 6.91 3.33
CA GLN A 68 1.96 6.28 4.59
C GLN A 68 2.44 7.33 5.59
N ALA A 69 3.30 8.26 5.15
CA ALA A 69 3.73 9.38 5.98
C ALA A 69 2.53 10.27 6.38
N LEU A 70 1.62 10.56 5.44
CA LEU A 70 0.39 11.29 5.73
C LEU A 70 -0.52 10.55 6.73
N CYS A 71 -0.65 9.23 6.62
CA CYS A 71 -1.39 8.39 7.55
C CYS A 71 -0.81 8.53 8.96
N ASN A 72 0.49 8.28 9.12
CA ASN A 72 1.17 8.38 10.42
C ASN A 72 0.98 9.78 11.03
N GLY A 73 1.17 10.84 10.23
CA GLY A 73 0.99 12.21 10.68
C GLY A 73 -0.46 12.57 11.04
N ALA A 74 -1.44 12.11 10.25
CA ALA A 74 -2.85 12.32 10.52
C ALA A 74 -3.29 11.64 11.82
N LEU A 75 -2.84 10.41 12.05
CA LEU A 75 -3.14 9.69 13.28
C LEU A 75 -2.46 10.35 14.48
N ALA A 76 -1.18 10.72 14.38
CA ALA A 76 -0.49 11.47 15.43
C ALA A 76 -1.21 12.79 15.77
N PHE A 77 -1.67 13.53 14.75
CA PHE A 77 -2.47 14.75 14.93
C PHE A 77 -3.81 14.50 15.64
N LEU A 78 -4.52 13.43 15.25
CA LEU A 78 -5.82 13.06 15.82
C LEU A 78 -5.69 12.50 17.25
N LYS A 79 -4.61 11.77 17.57
CA LYS A 79 -4.36 11.22 18.91
C LYS A 79 -4.29 12.29 20.00
N CYS A 80 -3.91 13.51 19.63
CA CYS A 80 -3.86 14.66 20.54
C CYS A 80 -5.23 15.37 20.72
N ARG A 81 -6.31 14.92 20.06
CA ARG A 81 -7.59 15.64 20.00
C ARG A 81 -8.82 14.73 20.14
N PRO A 82 -9.87 15.17 20.85
CA PRO A 82 -11.18 14.51 20.78
C PRO A 82 -11.72 14.52 19.33
N PRO A 83 -12.44 13.46 18.91
CA PRO A 83 -12.90 12.34 19.72
C PRO A 83 -11.92 11.15 19.84
N LEU A 84 -10.82 11.11 19.08
CA LEU A 84 -9.89 9.97 19.12
C LEU A 84 -9.15 9.92 20.47
N ALA A 85 -8.63 11.05 20.95
CA ALA A 85 -7.95 11.12 22.24
C ALA A 85 -8.79 10.55 23.40
N ASP A 86 -10.09 10.88 23.43
CA ASP A 86 -11.02 10.40 24.46
C ASP A 86 -11.24 8.89 24.37
N ALA A 87 -11.35 8.35 23.15
CA ALA A 87 -11.50 6.92 22.94
C ALA A 87 -10.25 6.14 23.37
N LEU A 88 -9.06 6.67 23.08
CA LEU A 88 -7.80 6.06 23.51
C LEU A 88 -7.62 6.15 25.02
N ALA A 89 -7.97 7.29 25.63
CA ALA A 89 -7.98 7.44 27.09
C ALA A 89 -8.93 6.43 27.76
N ARG A 90 -10.12 6.24 27.17
CA ARG A 90 -11.08 5.21 27.62
C ARG A 90 -10.49 3.80 27.50
N GLY A 91 -9.79 3.50 26.40
CA GLY A 91 -9.15 2.21 26.17
C GLY A 91 -8.10 1.89 27.23
N ARG A 92 -7.26 2.87 27.58
CA ARG A 92 -6.25 2.74 28.64
C ARG A 92 -6.84 2.57 30.03
N ALA A 93 -7.93 3.27 30.34
CA ALA A 93 -8.52 3.28 31.68
C ALA A 93 -9.46 2.10 31.93
N ASP A 94 -10.30 1.77 30.95
CA ASP A 94 -11.46 0.88 31.11
C ASP A 94 -11.44 -0.32 30.16
N GLY A 95 -10.40 -0.46 29.34
CA GLY A 95 -10.25 -1.53 28.34
C GLY A 95 -10.80 -1.17 26.95
N TRP A 96 -10.29 -1.87 25.94
CA TRP A 96 -10.56 -1.57 24.53
C TRP A 96 -12.00 -1.88 24.10
N ASP A 97 -12.66 -2.86 24.72
CA ASP A 97 -14.10 -3.12 24.52
C ASP A 97 -14.96 -1.94 24.98
N ALA A 98 -14.61 -1.30 26.11
CA ALA A 98 -15.31 -0.12 26.62
C ALA A 98 -15.10 1.09 25.69
N ALA A 99 -13.89 1.23 25.13
CA ALA A 99 -13.60 2.24 24.12
C ALA A 99 -14.37 1.98 22.81
N ALA A 100 -14.38 0.76 22.29
CA ALA A 100 -15.16 0.37 21.10
C ALA A 100 -16.66 0.62 21.30
N ALA A 101 -17.18 0.36 22.51
CA ALA A 101 -18.57 0.67 22.84
C ALA A 101 -18.89 2.17 22.69
N LEU A 102 -17.97 3.06 23.08
CA LEU A 102 -18.12 4.52 22.92
C LEU A 102 -18.29 4.92 21.45
N LEU A 103 -17.56 4.29 20.54
CA LEU A 103 -17.59 4.57 19.10
C LEU A 103 -18.94 4.25 18.46
N THR A 104 -19.64 3.24 18.97
CA THR A 104 -20.94 2.78 18.43
C THR A 104 -22.16 3.42 19.10
N ARG A 105 -21.97 4.33 20.07
CA ARG A 105 -23.08 5.03 20.72
C ARG A 105 -23.75 6.02 19.76
N LYS A 106 -25.05 6.22 19.95
CA LYS A 106 -25.80 7.28 19.25
C LYS A 106 -25.11 8.63 19.48
N GLY A 107 -24.78 9.33 18.39
CA GLY A 107 -24.11 10.63 18.45
C GLY A 107 -22.58 10.59 18.47
N ALA A 108 -21.94 9.42 18.54
CA ALA A 108 -20.48 9.29 18.47
C ALA A 108 -19.91 9.90 17.18
N ARG A 109 -18.83 10.68 17.30
CA ARG A 109 -18.28 11.50 16.20
C ARG A 109 -17.12 10.85 15.45
N LEU A 110 -16.34 9.98 16.11
CA LEU A 110 -15.10 9.43 15.54
C LEU A 110 -15.33 8.66 14.23
N LEU A 111 -16.37 7.82 14.17
CA LEU A 111 -16.70 7.05 12.96
C LEU A 111 -17.13 7.93 11.77
N ARG A 112 -17.39 9.23 12.00
CA ARG A 112 -17.75 10.22 10.97
C ARG A 112 -16.58 11.16 10.66
N ASP A 113 -15.44 11.01 11.33
CA ASP A 113 -14.27 11.84 11.08
C ASP A 113 -13.60 11.42 9.76
N ARG A 114 -13.63 12.34 8.79
CA ARG A 114 -13.12 12.10 7.43
C ARG A 114 -11.60 11.92 7.40
N LEU A 115 -10.88 12.64 8.25
CA LEU A 115 -9.43 12.54 8.32
C LEU A 115 -9.02 11.19 8.93
N PHE A 116 -9.74 10.73 9.96
CA PHE A 116 -9.53 9.40 10.52
C PHE A 116 -9.81 8.31 9.48
N ALA A 117 -10.96 8.40 8.80
CA ALA A 117 -11.34 7.43 7.78
C ALA A 117 -10.35 7.35 6.61
N VAL A 118 -9.87 8.50 6.09
CA VAL A 118 -8.93 8.52 4.96
C VAL A 118 -7.55 8.01 5.36
N ALA A 119 -7.10 8.27 6.60
CA ALA A 119 -5.83 7.77 7.12
C ALA A 119 -5.82 6.23 7.18
N LEU A 120 -6.87 5.63 7.77
CA LEU A 120 -7.04 4.17 7.80
C LEU A 120 -7.18 3.59 6.39
N ALA A 121 -7.84 4.27 5.47
CA ALA A 121 -8.04 3.73 4.13
C ALA A 121 -6.76 3.68 3.27
N HIS A 122 -5.74 4.50 3.57
CA HIS A 122 -4.60 4.73 2.67
C HIS A 122 -3.21 4.46 3.26
N GLY A 123 -3.13 3.98 4.50
CA GLY A 123 -1.87 3.59 5.13
C GLY A 123 -2.02 2.32 5.95
N VAL A 124 -0.90 1.62 6.16
CA VAL A 124 -0.82 0.54 7.14
C VAL A 124 -0.68 1.18 8.51
N VAL A 125 -1.62 0.90 9.41
CA VAL A 125 -1.65 1.50 10.75
C VAL A 125 -0.94 0.54 11.69
N ALA A 126 0.24 0.95 12.14
CA ALA A 126 1.07 0.22 13.09
C ALA A 126 1.22 1.02 14.41
N ASP A 127 0.10 1.59 14.88
CA ASP A 127 0.01 2.25 16.19
C ASP A 127 -0.79 1.36 17.13
N ILE A 128 -0.12 0.83 18.15
CA ILE A 128 -0.65 -0.23 19.02
C ILE A 128 -2.00 0.11 19.65
N GLU A 129 -2.22 1.36 20.04
CA GLU A 129 -3.46 1.79 20.68
C GLU A 129 -4.62 1.86 19.68
N ILE A 130 -4.33 2.30 18.45
CA ILE A 130 -5.32 2.33 17.37
C ILE A 130 -5.62 0.91 16.91
N GLU A 131 -4.61 0.03 16.80
CA GLU A 131 -4.80 -1.38 16.47
C GLU A 131 -5.70 -2.09 17.50
N PHE A 132 -5.47 -1.87 18.80
CA PHE A 132 -6.34 -2.41 19.83
C PHE A 132 -7.77 -1.85 19.75
N LEU A 133 -7.93 -0.54 19.52
CA LEU A 133 -9.25 0.06 19.35
C LEU A 133 -10.00 -0.50 18.14
N MET A 134 -9.30 -0.69 17.01
CA MET A 134 -9.88 -1.24 15.78
C MET A 134 -10.19 -2.73 15.90
N THR A 135 -9.33 -3.49 16.59
CA THR A 135 -9.57 -4.91 16.91
C THR A 135 -10.83 -5.06 17.78
N ALA A 136 -10.96 -4.27 18.84
CA ALA A 136 -12.14 -4.30 19.71
C ALA A 136 -13.41 -3.81 18.99
N LEU A 137 -13.31 -2.81 18.11
CA LEU A 137 -14.43 -2.39 17.27
C LEU A 137 -14.87 -3.51 16.33
N ARG A 138 -13.91 -4.18 15.66
CA ARG A 138 -14.18 -5.32 14.77
C ARG A 138 -14.94 -6.42 15.49
N ARG A 139 -14.40 -6.87 16.64
CA ARG A 139 -15.03 -7.87 17.51
C ARG A 139 -16.44 -7.48 17.89
N ARG A 140 -16.64 -6.23 18.32
CA ARG A 140 -17.96 -5.72 18.71
C ARG A 140 -18.96 -5.75 17.56
N LEU A 141 -18.54 -5.50 16.32
CA LEU A 141 -19.44 -5.58 15.15
C LEU A 141 -19.88 -7.03 14.89
N LEU A 142 -18.98 -8.00 15.03
CA LEU A 142 -19.31 -9.42 14.88
C LEU A 142 -20.25 -9.90 15.99
N LEU A 143 -19.97 -9.54 17.25
CA LEU A 143 -20.80 -9.90 18.42
C LEU A 143 -22.15 -9.17 18.46
N SER A 144 -22.31 -8.06 17.74
CA SER A 144 -23.54 -7.28 17.73
C SER A 144 -23.85 -6.75 16.32
N PRO A 145 -24.24 -7.63 15.37
CA PRO A 145 -24.49 -7.27 13.97
C PRO A 145 -25.54 -6.16 13.78
N THR A 146 -26.48 -6.02 14.71
CA THR A 146 -27.52 -4.97 14.69
C THR A 146 -26.95 -3.55 14.72
N LEU A 147 -25.70 -3.38 15.17
CA LEU A 147 -24.99 -2.09 15.10
C LEU A 147 -24.81 -1.60 13.65
N LEU A 148 -24.75 -2.50 12.68
CA LEU A 148 -24.64 -2.16 11.25
C LEU A 148 -25.90 -1.49 10.68
N LEU A 149 -27.03 -1.52 11.39
CA LEU A 149 -28.22 -0.75 11.02
C LEU A 149 -27.96 0.77 11.09
N ALA A 150 -27.00 1.21 11.92
CA ALA A 150 -26.59 2.59 11.98
C ALA A 150 -25.63 2.92 10.82
N ARG A 151 -26.08 3.76 9.89
CA ARG A 151 -25.30 4.14 8.69
C ARG A 151 -23.84 4.55 8.96
N PRO A 152 -23.51 5.40 9.97
CA PRO A 152 -22.11 5.74 10.26
C PRO A 152 -21.25 4.53 10.67
N VAL A 153 -21.85 3.54 11.34
CA VAL A 153 -21.16 2.32 11.74
C VAL A 153 -20.91 1.44 10.51
N TYR A 154 -21.92 1.28 9.64
CA TYR A 154 -21.78 0.54 8.40
C TYR A 154 -20.70 1.14 7.48
N GLU A 155 -20.75 2.46 7.25
CA GLU A 155 -19.78 3.17 6.41
C GLU A 155 -18.37 3.05 6.97
N PHE A 156 -18.20 3.15 8.30
CA PHE A 156 -16.89 2.98 8.92
C PHE A 156 -16.41 1.52 8.90
N ALA A 157 -17.31 0.54 9.00
CA ALA A 157 -16.91 -0.86 8.87
C ALA A 157 -16.35 -1.16 7.46
N CYS A 158 -16.83 -0.48 6.42
CA CYS A 158 -16.22 -0.52 5.09
C CYS A 158 -14.81 0.08 5.07
N VAL A 159 -14.55 1.15 5.85
CA VAL A 159 -13.19 1.68 6.04
C VAL A 159 -12.32 0.66 6.77
N LEU A 160 -12.86 -0.03 7.77
CA LEU A 160 -12.16 -1.05 8.53
C LEU A 160 -11.82 -2.28 7.66
N ILE A 161 -12.69 -2.69 6.72
CA ILE A 161 -12.36 -3.69 5.70
C ILE A 161 -11.15 -3.26 4.89
N ARG A 162 -11.11 -2.00 4.42
CA ARG A 162 -9.93 -1.48 3.70
C ARG A 162 -8.67 -1.59 4.56
N GLN A 163 -8.77 -1.29 5.85
CA GLN A 163 -7.63 -1.44 6.75
C GLN A 163 -7.20 -2.91 6.90
N CYS A 164 -8.14 -3.85 6.98
CA CYS A 164 -7.85 -5.28 7.03
C CYS A 164 -7.18 -5.78 5.74
N LEU A 165 -7.58 -5.26 4.58
CA LEU A 165 -6.91 -5.51 3.30
C LEU A 165 -5.50 -4.90 3.25
N ASN A 166 -5.32 -3.71 3.83
CA ASN A 166 -4.04 -3.00 3.86
C ASN A 166 -3.00 -3.69 4.74
N ASN A 167 -3.42 -4.31 5.84
CA ASN A 167 -2.55 -4.97 6.82
C ASN A 167 -2.63 -6.49 6.80
N GLU A 168 -3.20 -7.07 5.74
CA GLU A 168 -3.28 -8.51 5.51
C GLU A 168 -3.93 -9.27 6.68
N PHE A 169 -4.99 -8.69 7.23
CA PHE A 169 -5.84 -9.28 8.27
C PHE A 169 -5.10 -9.60 9.58
N VAL A 170 -4.03 -8.86 9.91
CA VAL A 170 -3.19 -9.08 11.11
C VAL A 170 -3.92 -8.94 12.46
N PHE A 171 -5.08 -8.29 12.50
CA PHE A 171 -5.83 -8.11 13.74
C PHE A 171 -6.22 -9.46 14.37
N PHE A 172 -5.94 -9.59 15.66
CA PHE A 172 -6.22 -10.80 16.43
C PHE A 172 -7.73 -11.11 16.47
N ALA A 173 -8.08 -12.39 16.28
CA ALA A 173 -9.42 -12.93 16.46
C ALA A 173 -9.39 -14.03 17.53
N ASP A 174 -10.21 -13.86 18.57
CA ASP A 174 -10.35 -14.82 19.68
C ASP A 174 -11.19 -16.05 19.29
N GLU A 175 -11.37 -16.99 20.23
CA GLU A 175 -12.12 -18.23 20.00
C GLU A 175 -13.62 -17.97 19.78
N ASP A 176 -14.21 -16.99 20.46
CA ASP A 176 -15.62 -16.63 20.30
C ASP A 176 -15.87 -16.05 18.90
N GLU A 177 -14.98 -15.17 18.43
CA GLU A 177 -15.03 -14.63 17.08
C GLU A 177 -14.90 -15.72 16.02
N ARG A 178 -14.00 -16.68 16.22
CA ARG A 178 -13.82 -17.81 15.28
C ARG A 178 -15.06 -18.70 15.23
N ALA A 179 -15.62 -19.06 16.37
CA ALA A 179 -16.85 -19.86 16.43
C ALA A 179 -18.01 -19.17 15.71
N LEU A 180 -18.17 -17.86 15.90
CA LEU A 180 -19.21 -17.08 15.20
C LEU A 180 -18.96 -16.96 13.70
N LEU A 181 -17.70 -16.87 13.27
CA LEU A 181 -17.37 -16.89 11.85
C LEU A 181 -17.72 -18.25 11.23
N ASP A 182 -17.43 -19.36 11.89
CA ASP A 182 -17.75 -20.70 11.39
C ASP A 182 -19.27 -20.91 11.22
N GLU A 183 -20.09 -20.23 12.02
CA GLU A 183 -21.55 -20.23 11.92
C GLU A 183 -22.12 -19.16 10.96
N LEU A 184 -21.31 -18.19 10.53
CA LEU A 184 -21.76 -17.05 9.73
C LEU A 184 -22.08 -17.47 8.29
N ASN A 185 -23.36 -17.71 8.02
CA ASN A 185 -23.83 -17.96 6.65
C ASN A 185 -23.87 -16.66 5.83
N VAL A 186 -23.11 -16.60 4.74
CA VAL A 186 -23.03 -15.44 3.85
C VAL A 186 -23.86 -15.69 2.59
N ASP A 187 -25.02 -15.06 2.46
CA ASP A 187 -25.85 -15.12 1.26
C ASP A 187 -25.28 -14.25 0.12
N ILE A 188 -24.36 -14.83 -0.65
CA ILE A 188 -23.70 -14.14 -1.77
C ILE A 188 -24.70 -13.73 -2.85
N ASP A 189 -25.65 -14.60 -3.19
CA ASP A 189 -26.63 -14.32 -4.24
C ASP A 189 -27.60 -13.21 -3.83
N GLY A 190 -28.08 -13.21 -2.59
CA GLY A 190 -28.89 -12.14 -2.02
C GLY A 190 -28.14 -10.80 -2.02
N MET A 191 -26.87 -10.80 -1.60
CA MET A 191 -26.03 -9.60 -1.62
C MET A 191 -25.91 -9.02 -3.03
N PHE A 192 -25.62 -9.86 -4.04
CA PHE A 192 -25.52 -9.42 -5.43
C PHE A 192 -26.86 -8.96 -6.00
N LYS A 193 -28.00 -9.43 -5.48
CA LYS A 193 -29.36 -8.93 -5.80
C LYS A 193 -29.77 -7.68 -5.01
N GLY A 194 -28.88 -7.16 -4.16
CA GLY A 194 -29.09 -5.92 -3.41
C GLY A 194 -29.76 -6.09 -2.05
N ASP A 195 -29.83 -7.30 -1.50
CA ASP A 195 -30.28 -7.53 -0.13
C ASP A 195 -29.26 -6.95 0.86
N ALA A 196 -29.71 -5.99 1.67
CA ALA A 196 -28.88 -5.30 2.64
C ALA A 196 -28.50 -6.19 3.85
N ALA A 197 -29.33 -7.16 4.23
CA ALA A 197 -29.02 -8.09 5.32
C ALA A 197 -27.91 -9.06 4.88
N ALA A 198 -28.03 -9.59 3.66
CA ALA A 198 -27.00 -10.42 3.04
C ALA A 198 -25.68 -9.65 2.88
N GLY A 199 -25.74 -8.38 2.44
CA GLY A 199 -24.58 -7.49 2.40
C GLY A 199 -23.95 -7.24 3.77
N GLY A 200 -24.75 -7.15 4.83
CA GLY A 200 -24.27 -7.06 6.21
C GLY A 200 -23.51 -8.32 6.66
N GLY A 201 -24.00 -9.51 6.32
CA GLY A 201 -23.30 -10.77 6.59
C GLY A 201 -21.96 -10.85 5.86
N PHE A 202 -21.93 -10.49 4.58
CA PHE A 202 -20.68 -10.43 3.80
C PHE A 202 -19.70 -9.39 4.34
N LEU A 203 -20.18 -8.22 4.78
CA LEU A 203 -19.36 -7.20 5.41
C LEU A 203 -18.70 -7.72 6.69
N LEU A 204 -19.43 -8.45 7.54
CA LEU A 204 -18.86 -9.03 8.75
C LEU A 204 -17.78 -10.06 8.44
N TRP A 205 -18.04 -10.97 7.49
CA TRP A 205 -17.03 -11.92 7.02
C TRP A 205 -15.76 -11.23 6.50
N SER A 206 -15.96 -10.16 5.72
CA SER A 206 -14.91 -9.37 5.09
C SER A 206 -14.01 -8.58 6.06
N LEU A 207 -14.40 -8.45 7.32
CA LEU A 207 -13.54 -7.87 8.35
C LEU A 207 -12.46 -8.85 8.84
N TYR A 208 -12.60 -10.15 8.53
CA TYR A 208 -11.74 -11.22 9.02
C TYR A 208 -11.06 -12.02 7.91
N ARG A 209 -11.58 -11.97 6.68
CA ARG A 209 -11.07 -12.74 5.54
C ARG A 209 -11.09 -11.92 4.24
N PRO A 210 -10.18 -12.19 3.30
CA PRO A 210 -10.18 -11.57 1.99
C PRO A 210 -11.39 -12.00 1.15
N PHE A 211 -11.82 -11.12 0.24
CA PHE A 211 -13.02 -11.36 -0.57
C PHE A 211 -12.96 -12.63 -1.43
N HIS A 212 -11.77 -13.04 -1.87
CA HIS A 212 -11.64 -14.19 -2.76
C HIS A 212 -11.96 -15.53 -2.08
N GLU A 213 -11.84 -15.62 -0.74
CA GLU A 213 -12.24 -16.82 0.00
C GLU A 213 -13.76 -17.04 -0.04
N THR A 214 -14.55 -15.97 -0.09
CA THR A 214 -16.02 -16.06 -0.14
C THR A 214 -16.58 -16.00 -1.57
N LEU A 215 -16.01 -15.13 -2.41
CA LEU A 215 -16.51 -14.88 -3.77
C LEU A 215 -15.90 -15.82 -4.81
N GLY A 216 -14.81 -16.50 -4.48
CA GLY A 216 -13.98 -17.20 -5.45
C GLY A 216 -13.39 -16.25 -6.50
N HIS A 217 -13.25 -16.75 -7.72
CA HIS A 217 -12.71 -16.01 -8.87
C HIS A 217 -13.78 -15.60 -9.89
N GLU A 218 -15.07 -15.74 -9.55
CA GLU A 218 -16.15 -15.44 -10.48
C GLU A 218 -16.31 -13.93 -10.74
N VAL A 219 -16.47 -13.58 -12.02
CA VAL A 219 -16.78 -12.19 -12.40
C VAL A 219 -18.30 -12.00 -12.35
N ARG A 220 -18.76 -11.26 -11.33
CA ARG A 220 -20.17 -10.91 -11.16
C ARG A 220 -20.38 -9.40 -11.21
N ALA A 221 -21.50 -8.97 -11.81
CA ALA A 221 -21.89 -7.58 -11.81
C ALA A 221 -22.33 -7.16 -10.39
N PHE A 222 -21.70 -6.14 -9.83
CA PHE A 222 -21.96 -5.64 -8.47
C PHE A 222 -22.83 -4.37 -8.46
N ASP A 223 -23.47 -4.01 -9.57
CA ASP A 223 -24.29 -2.79 -9.70
C ASP A 223 -25.60 -2.83 -8.91
N GLN A 224 -25.92 -3.94 -8.26
CA GLN A 224 -27.07 -4.05 -7.37
C GLN A 224 -26.66 -4.16 -5.89
N VAL A 225 -25.38 -4.46 -5.58
CA VAL A 225 -24.88 -4.62 -4.19
C VAL A 225 -25.21 -3.39 -3.34
N SER A 226 -25.94 -3.59 -2.25
CA SER A 226 -26.35 -2.54 -1.33
C SER A 226 -25.83 -2.87 0.07
N PRO A 227 -25.53 -1.86 0.92
CA PRO A 227 -25.37 -0.43 0.65
C PRO A 227 -24.23 -0.04 -0.31
N ARG A 228 -24.30 1.19 -0.86
CA ARG A 228 -23.29 1.77 -1.79
C ARG A 228 -21.86 1.77 -1.23
N ALA A 229 -21.70 1.90 0.08
CA ALA A 229 -20.37 1.89 0.73
C ALA A 229 -19.67 0.54 0.56
N LEU A 230 -20.38 -0.58 0.74
CA LEU A 230 -19.82 -1.92 0.54
C LEU A 230 -19.44 -2.13 -0.91
N ARG A 231 -20.34 -1.77 -1.83
CA ARG A 231 -20.07 -1.82 -3.27
C ARG A 231 -18.82 -1.05 -3.67
N ALA A 232 -18.56 0.10 -3.07
CA ALA A 232 -17.38 0.91 -3.38
C ALA A 232 -16.08 0.19 -3.00
N VAL A 233 -16.02 -0.44 -1.83
CA VAL A 233 -14.85 -1.22 -1.38
C VAL A 233 -14.66 -2.46 -2.24
N MET A 234 -15.75 -3.19 -2.53
CA MET A 234 -15.73 -4.35 -3.42
C MET A 234 -15.21 -3.99 -4.81
N ARG A 235 -15.76 -2.94 -5.43
CA ARG A 235 -15.35 -2.48 -6.76
C ARG A 235 -13.84 -2.22 -6.79
N GLN A 236 -13.32 -1.46 -5.83
CA GLN A 236 -11.90 -1.15 -5.76
C GLN A 236 -11.00 -2.40 -5.65
N GLU A 237 -11.33 -3.35 -4.77
CA GLU A 237 -10.52 -4.56 -4.60
C GLU A 237 -10.62 -5.49 -5.81
N LEU A 238 -11.83 -5.76 -6.29
CA LEU A 238 -12.06 -6.69 -7.40
C LEU A 238 -11.52 -6.14 -8.73
N ASP A 239 -11.65 -4.83 -8.99
CA ASP A 239 -11.06 -4.20 -10.16
C ASP A 239 -9.53 -4.30 -10.12
N ALA A 240 -8.91 -4.08 -8.94
CA ALA A 240 -7.47 -4.23 -8.79
C ALA A 240 -7.01 -5.65 -9.12
N ARG A 241 -7.70 -6.67 -8.58
CA ARG A 241 -7.41 -8.09 -8.87
C ARG A 241 -7.61 -8.44 -10.34
N ARG A 242 -8.64 -7.88 -11.00
CA ARG A 242 -8.89 -8.09 -12.43
C ARG A 242 -7.75 -7.54 -13.29
N VAL A 243 -7.28 -6.33 -12.97
CA VAL A 243 -6.14 -5.71 -13.67
C VAL A 243 -4.86 -6.49 -13.41
N GLU A 244 -4.61 -6.93 -12.17
CA GLU A 244 -3.48 -7.80 -11.84
C GLU A 244 -3.54 -9.13 -12.62
N ALA A 245 -4.70 -9.80 -12.68
CA ALA A 245 -4.85 -11.03 -13.46
C ALA A 245 -4.59 -10.82 -14.95
N ALA A 246 -5.05 -9.70 -15.52
CA ALA A 246 -4.76 -9.34 -16.91
C ALA A 246 -3.25 -9.11 -17.15
N HIS A 247 -2.58 -8.40 -16.25
CA HIS A 247 -1.13 -8.22 -16.31
C HIS A 247 -0.42 -9.57 -16.22
N ALA A 248 -0.76 -10.42 -15.25
CA ALA A 248 -0.18 -11.75 -15.08
C ALA A 248 -0.29 -12.61 -16.34
N ALA A 249 -1.44 -12.58 -17.02
CA ALA A 249 -1.66 -13.31 -18.28
C ALA A 249 -0.82 -12.76 -19.46
N SER A 250 -0.41 -11.50 -19.41
CA SER A 250 0.38 -10.83 -20.46
C SER A 250 1.89 -10.82 -20.20
N LEU A 251 2.34 -11.22 -19.01
CA LEU A 251 3.75 -11.25 -18.66
C LEU A 251 4.53 -12.19 -19.60
N ARG A 252 5.54 -11.63 -20.26
CA ARG A 252 6.50 -12.44 -21.02
C ARG A 252 7.33 -13.26 -20.05
N ARG A 253 7.52 -14.55 -20.36
CA ARG A 253 8.57 -15.38 -19.76
C ARG A 253 9.85 -15.20 -20.56
N LEU A 254 10.88 -14.65 -19.93
CA LEU A 254 12.19 -14.42 -20.55
C LEU A 254 13.07 -15.66 -20.50
N THR A 255 13.01 -16.38 -19.38
CA THR A 255 13.83 -17.57 -19.14
C THR A 255 12.96 -18.69 -18.57
N ALA A 256 13.48 -19.92 -18.62
CA ALA A 256 12.86 -21.01 -17.90
C ALA A 256 13.09 -20.87 -16.38
N VAL A 257 12.10 -21.26 -15.57
CA VAL A 257 12.24 -21.36 -14.10
C VAL A 257 12.32 -22.84 -13.75
N THR A 258 13.54 -23.41 -13.80
CA THR A 258 13.76 -24.86 -13.66
C THR A 258 14.31 -25.27 -12.30
N ASP A 259 15.09 -24.40 -11.66
CA ASP A 259 15.63 -24.66 -10.33
C ASP A 259 14.51 -24.91 -9.30
N GLU A 260 14.74 -25.86 -8.40
CA GLU A 260 13.73 -26.25 -7.40
C GLU A 260 13.52 -25.14 -6.35
N THR A 261 14.59 -24.47 -5.94
CA THR A 261 14.50 -23.35 -4.99
C THR A 261 13.76 -22.19 -5.64
N SER A 262 14.08 -21.86 -6.89
CA SER A 262 13.36 -20.84 -7.65
C SER A 262 11.86 -21.13 -7.76
N ARG A 263 11.47 -22.38 -8.03
CA ARG A 263 10.05 -22.78 -8.06
C ARG A 263 9.37 -22.64 -6.70
N ARG A 264 10.02 -23.09 -5.62
CA ARG A 264 9.49 -22.92 -4.26
C ARG A 264 9.30 -21.45 -3.88
N VAL A 265 10.26 -20.60 -4.25
CA VAL A 265 10.17 -19.14 -4.03
C VAL A 265 9.01 -18.54 -4.84
N ALA A 266 8.84 -18.94 -6.11
CA ALA A 266 7.71 -18.48 -6.92
C ALA A 266 6.37 -18.91 -6.29
N ASP A 267 6.27 -20.18 -5.87
CA ASP A 267 5.06 -20.74 -5.29
C ASP A 267 4.67 -20.03 -3.98
N GLN A 268 5.64 -19.66 -3.14
CA GLN A 268 5.42 -18.94 -1.89
C GLN A 268 4.63 -17.63 -2.08
N TYR A 269 4.81 -16.94 -3.22
CA TYR A 269 4.14 -15.66 -3.50
C TYR A 269 2.91 -15.80 -4.41
N THR A 270 2.39 -17.01 -4.59
CA THR A 270 1.25 -17.27 -5.50
C THR A 270 -0.03 -16.57 -5.04
N TYR A 271 -0.32 -16.63 -3.74
CA TYR A 271 -1.57 -16.12 -3.18
C TYR A 271 -1.41 -14.70 -2.61
N ASP A 272 -0.28 -14.45 -1.94
CA ASP A 272 0.00 -13.19 -1.27
C ASP A 272 1.35 -12.62 -1.76
N PRO A 273 1.33 -11.78 -2.80
CA PRO A 273 2.52 -11.07 -3.26
C PRO A 273 3.10 -10.19 -2.15
N TYR A 274 4.40 -10.26 -1.89
CA TYR A 274 5.00 -9.54 -0.77
C TYR A 274 6.35 -8.87 -1.13
N PRO A 275 6.66 -7.69 -0.56
CA PRO A 275 5.78 -6.84 0.24
C PRO A 275 4.81 -6.04 -0.63
N ARG A 276 3.52 -6.01 -0.29
CA ARG A 276 2.58 -5.06 -0.93
C ARG A 276 2.87 -3.65 -0.44
N TRP A 277 2.67 -2.66 -1.31
CA TRP A 277 2.95 -1.26 -0.99
C TRP A 277 1.82 -0.36 -1.48
N LEU A 278 1.24 0.43 -0.57
CA LEU A 278 0.04 1.22 -0.87
C LEU A 278 0.33 2.54 -1.60
N CYS A 279 1.55 3.03 -1.48
CA CYS A 279 1.99 4.29 -2.08
C CYS A 279 3.50 4.30 -2.31
N LEU A 280 3.93 5.21 -3.19
CA LEU A 280 5.32 5.47 -3.46
C LEU A 280 5.58 6.98 -3.31
N GLN A 281 6.59 7.33 -2.51
CA GLN A 281 7.21 8.64 -2.62
C GLN A 281 7.99 8.68 -3.93
N ALA A 282 7.37 9.21 -4.98
CA ALA A 282 8.00 9.26 -6.30
C ALA A 282 9.26 10.14 -6.23
N PRO A 283 10.41 9.67 -6.75
CA PRO A 283 11.60 10.51 -6.87
C PRO A 283 11.38 11.60 -7.93
N GLN A 284 12.27 12.59 -7.96
CA GLN A 284 12.27 13.54 -9.06
C GLN A 284 12.80 12.85 -10.32
N PRO A 285 12.15 13.02 -11.49
CA PRO A 285 12.68 12.49 -12.73
C PRO A 285 14.11 12.98 -13.00
N GLY A 286 15.00 12.05 -13.36
CA GLY A 286 16.43 12.32 -13.55
C GLY A 286 17.29 12.29 -12.28
N SER A 287 16.70 12.15 -11.09
CA SER A 287 17.45 12.13 -9.82
C SER A 287 18.23 10.83 -9.59
N ALA A 288 18.16 9.83 -10.46
CA ALA A 288 18.94 8.59 -10.34
C ALA A 288 20.45 8.88 -10.26
N LYS A 289 20.95 9.76 -11.14
CA LYS A 289 22.37 10.16 -11.15
C LYS A 289 22.82 10.76 -9.83
N ASP A 290 22.02 11.64 -9.25
CA ASP A 290 22.35 12.30 -7.98
C ASP A 290 22.58 11.29 -6.85
N ARG A 291 21.82 10.19 -6.83
CA ARG A 291 21.99 9.11 -5.85
C ARG A 291 23.29 8.33 -6.04
N MET A 292 23.80 8.26 -7.26
CA MET A 292 24.96 7.46 -7.63
C MET A 292 26.29 8.24 -7.62
N ARG A 293 26.26 9.58 -7.60
CA ARG A 293 27.45 10.46 -7.60
C ARG A 293 28.48 10.18 -6.50
N GLY A 294 28.07 9.59 -5.37
CA GLY A 294 28.97 9.23 -4.28
C GLY A 294 29.73 7.92 -4.50
N HIS A 295 29.33 7.11 -5.47
CA HIS A 295 29.84 5.76 -5.71
C HIS A 295 30.56 5.60 -7.05
N PHE A 296 30.26 6.47 -8.03
CA PHE A 296 30.80 6.39 -9.38
C PHE A 296 31.33 7.74 -9.86
N SER A 297 32.32 7.72 -10.77
CA SER A 297 32.86 8.93 -11.39
C SER A 297 31.82 9.61 -12.30
N ALA A 298 32.03 10.89 -12.59
CA ALA A 298 31.17 11.62 -13.53
C ALA A 298 31.16 10.96 -14.93
N ASP A 299 32.32 10.49 -15.40
CA ASP A 299 32.46 9.82 -16.70
C ASP A 299 31.68 8.50 -16.75
N ALA A 300 31.72 7.71 -15.67
CA ALA A 300 30.93 6.48 -15.57
C ALA A 300 29.43 6.77 -15.59
N LEU A 301 28.99 7.83 -14.91
CA LEU A 301 27.59 8.24 -14.89
C LEU A 301 27.11 8.89 -16.19
N ALA A 302 28.01 9.32 -17.08
CA ALA A 302 27.65 9.95 -18.35
C ALA A 302 26.76 9.04 -19.23
N MET A 303 26.88 7.72 -19.09
CA MET A 303 26.05 6.76 -19.84
C MET A 303 24.54 6.90 -19.58
N ILE A 304 24.15 7.45 -18.42
CA ILE A 304 22.75 7.67 -18.05
C ILE A 304 22.20 8.99 -18.63
N ASP A 305 23.01 9.84 -19.30
CA ASP A 305 22.50 11.05 -19.99
C ASP A 305 21.75 10.73 -21.29
N GLY A 306 22.03 9.57 -21.88
CA GLY A 306 21.44 9.11 -23.13
C GLY A 306 20.42 7.99 -22.94
N PRO A 307 19.97 7.38 -24.06
CA PRO A 307 19.20 6.14 -24.01
C PRO A 307 19.96 5.08 -23.20
N CYS A 308 19.35 4.62 -22.11
CA CYS A 308 19.96 3.70 -21.17
C CYS A 308 19.02 2.53 -20.88
N ASP A 309 19.54 1.31 -20.97
CA ASP A 309 18.86 0.06 -20.64
C ASP A 309 19.21 -0.36 -19.22
N VAL A 310 18.20 -0.43 -18.36
CA VAL A 310 18.35 -0.78 -16.94
C VAL A 310 17.65 -2.11 -16.67
N LEU A 311 18.35 -3.04 -16.02
CA LEU A 311 17.77 -4.26 -15.46
C LEU A 311 17.55 -4.11 -13.96
N ILE A 312 16.35 -4.45 -13.49
CA ILE A 312 16.06 -4.70 -12.07
C ILE A 312 15.94 -6.21 -11.90
N ALA A 313 16.96 -6.81 -11.29
CA ALA A 313 17.03 -8.24 -11.06
C ALA A 313 16.42 -8.60 -9.69
N GLY A 314 15.32 -9.36 -9.69
CA GLY A 314 14.53 -9.69 -8.50
C GLY A 314 13.69 -8.51 -8.02
N ALA A 315 12.77 -8.07 -8.89
CA ALA A 315 11.96 -6.88 -8.68
C ALA A 315 10.85 -7.05 -7.63
N GLY A 316 10.51 -8.29 -7.24
CA GLY A 316 9.41 -8.62 -6.36
C GLY A 316 8.10 -7.96 -6.80
N THR A 317 7.44 -7.26 -5.87
CA THR A 317 6.21 -6.47 -6.11
C THR A 317 6.45 -5.13 -6.84
N GLY A 318 7.66 -4.91 -7.37
CA GLY A 318 7.98 -3.83 -8.29
C GLY A 318 8.21 -2.45 -7.67
N ARG A 319 8.25 -2.30 -6.33
CA ARG A 319 8.42 -0.99 -5.68
C ARG A 319 9.72 -0.29 -6.12
N GLN A 320 10.84 -1.01 -6.08
CA GLN A 320 12.13 -0.50 -6.55
C GLN A 320 12.06 -0.20 -8.05
N ALA A 321 11.53 -1.13 -8.85
CA ALA A 321 11.46 -0.96 -10.29
C ALA A 321 10.71 0.30 -10.71
N VAL A 322 9.55 0.57 -10.10
CA VAL A 322 8.77 1.79 -10.32
C VAL A 322 9.53 3.03 -9.88
N HIS A 323 10.14 3.00 -8.69
CA HIS A 323 10.97 4.11 -8.20
C HIS A 323 12.14 4.40 -9.15
N THR A 324 12.84 3.37 -9.59
CA THR A 324 13.99 3.45 -10.48
C THR A 324 13.56 4.00 -11.84
N ALA A 325 12.49 3.46 -12.44
CA ALA A 325 11.95 3.97 -13.71
C ALA A 325 11.60 5.47 -13.67
N ILE A 326 10.98 5.96 -12.58
CA ILE A 326 10.73 7.39 -12.40
C ILE A 326 12.04 8.16 -12.24
N GLY A 327 12.94 7.68 -11.38
CA GLY A 327 14.19 8.37 -11.04
C GLY A 327 15.17 8.50 -12.20
N TYR A 328 15.21 7.52 -13.09
CA TYR A 328 16.00 7.59 -14.33
C TYR A 328 15.32 8.48 -15.39
N GLY A 329 13.99 8.56 -15.38
CA GLY A 329 13.20 9.38 -16.30
C GLY A 329 12.97 8.72 -17.67
N ASN A 330 12.17 9.40 -18.50
CA ASN A 330 11.60 8.84 -19.72
C ASN A 330 12.60 8.49 -20.83
N GLY A 331 13.86 8.93 -20.73
CA GLY A 331 14.92 8.57 -21.67
C GLY A 331 15.46 7.14 -21.52
N THR A 332 15.03 6.43 -20.47
CA THR A 332 15.53 5.09 -20.13
C THR A 332 14.51 4.00 -20.43
N ARG A 333 14.98 2.77 -20.63
CA ARG A 333 14.14 1.58 -20.71
C ARG A 333 14.48 0.69 -19.53
N VAL A 334 13.51 0.46 -18.66
CA VAL A 334 13.68 -0.39 -17.49
C VAL A 334 12.99 -1.73 -17.74
N LEU A 335 13.75 -2.81 -17.60
CA LEU A 335 13.23 -4.17 -17.53
C LEU A 335 13.34 -4.64 -16.08
N ALA A 336 12.23 -5.08 -15.51
CA ALA A 336 12.17 -5.67 -14.19
C ALA A 336 11.80 -7.14 -14.29
N ILE A 337 12.62 -8.00 -13.70
CA ILE A 337 12.40 -9.45 -13.69
C ILE A 337 12.21 -9.96 -12.27
N ASP A 338 11.37 -10.97 -12.13
CA ASP A 338 11.21 -11.75 -10.90
C ASP A 338 10.67 -13.14 -11.26
N LEU A 339 10.64 -14.04 -10.27
CA LEU A 339 10.10 -15.39 -10.41
C LEU A 339 8.57 -15.40 -10.31
N SER A 340 8.00 -14.54 -9.44
CA SER A 340 6.57 -14.57 -9.10
C SER A 340 5.73 -13.72 -10.07
N ALA A 341 4.89 -14.39 -10.87
CA ALA A 341 3.94 -13.72 -11.75
C ALA A 341 2.93 -12.82 -10.99
N PRO A 342 2.35 -13.24 -9.84
CA PRO A 342 1.49 -12.37 -9.03
C PRO A 342 2.20 -11.11 -8.50
N SER A 343 3.46 -11.22 -8.07
CA SER A 343 4.26 -10.07 -7.63
C SER A 343 4.52 -9.08 -8.76
N LEU A 344 4.93 -9.58 -9.92
CA LEU A 344 5.15 -8.75 -11.10
C LEU A 344 3.86 -8.08 -11.58
N ALA A 345 2.74 -8.79 -11.56
CA ALA A 345 1.42 -8.27 -11.94
C ALA A 345 0.95 -7.15 -11.00
N TYR A 346 1.17 -7.31 -9.70
CA TYR A 346 0.95 -6.24 -8.72
C TYR A 346 1.82 -5.01 -9.06
N GLY A 347 3.11 -5.21 -9.29
CA GLY A 347 4.05 -4.14 -9.70
C GLY A 347 3.61 -3.43 -10.97
N ALA A 348 3.15 -4.17 -11.98
CA ALA A 348 2.64 -3.64 -13.25
C ALA A 348 1.39 -2.77 -13.06
N ARG A 349 0.41 -3.22 -12.27
CA ARG A 349 -0.77 -2.39 -11.93
C ARG A 349 -0.38 -1.11 -11.21
N MET A 350 0.58 -1.19 -10.28
CA MET A 350 1.04 -0.01 -9.55
C MET A 350 1.81 0.97 -10.44
N ALA A 351 2.61 0.47 -11.38
CA ALA A 351 3.30 1.28 -12.39
C ALA A 351 2.28 2.02 -13.29
N GLU A 352 1.25 1.32 -13.76
CA GLU A 352 0.15 1.89 -14.55
C GLU A 352 -0.59 2.99 -13.78
N ALA A 353 -0.95 2.74 -12.52
CA ALA A 353 -1.61 3.72 -11.66
C ALA A 353 -0.77 4.99 -11.39
N LEU A 354 0.55 4.89 -11.52
CA LEU A 354 1.50 6.00 -11.37
C LEU A 354 1.91 6.62 -12.72
N GLY A 355 1.40 6.13 -13.85
CA GLY A 355 1.71 6.63 -15.18
C GLY A 355 3.14 6.34 -15.65
N VAL A 356 3.76 5.27 -15.13
CA VAL A 356 5.12 4.88 -15.52
C VAL A 356 5.09 4.04 -16.79
N SER A 357 5.56 4.60 -17.90
CA SER A 357 5.50 3.98 -19.23
C SER A 357 6.83 3.39 -19.71
N ASN A 358 7.94 3.72 -19.06
CA ASN A 358 9.28 3.28 -19.41
C ASN A 358 9.72 1.98 -18.70
N LEU A 359 8.80 1.31 -18.00
CA LEU A 359 9.05 0.09 -17.24
C LEU A 359 8.29 -1.09 -17.85
N ARG A 360 8.97 -2.20 -18.04
CA ARG A 360 8.38 -3.49 -18.42
C ARG A 360 8.70 -4.55 -17.37
N PHE A 361 7.72 -5.40 -17.10
CA PHE A 361 7.87 -6.55 -16.22
C PHE A 361 7.93 -7.84 -17.03
N ALA A 362 8.73 -8.79 -16.58
CA ALA A 362 8.82 -10.11 -17.18
C ALA A 362 9.17 -11.17 -16.14
N ILE A 363 8.70 -12.39 -16.36
CA ILE A 363 9.07 -13.53 -15.52
C ILE A 363 10.45 -13.99 -15.97
N GLY A 364 11.39 -14.11 -15.03
CA GLY A 364 12.74 -14.60 -15.34
C GLY A 364 13.50 -14.99 -14.09
N ASP A 365 14.21 -16.11 -14.18
CA ASP A 365 15.24 -16.53 -13.23
C ASP A 365 16.57 -15.86 -13.58
N ILE A 366 17.23 -15.28 -12.56
CA ILE A 366 18.56 -14.67 -12.69
C ILE A 366 19.58 -15.71 -13.17
N LEU A 367 19.48 -16.95 -12.68
CA LEU A 367 20.45 -18.02 -13.00
C LEU A 367 20.35 -18.48 -14.47
N CYS A 368 19.23 -18.19 -15.13
CA CYS A 368 18.98 -18.57 -16.53
C CYS A 368 19.03 -17.35 -17.48
N LEU A 369 19.50 -16.18 -17.03
CA LEU A 369 19.61 -15.01 -17.90
C LEU A 369 20.63 -15.19 -19.03
N ASP A 370 21.50 -16.19 -18.93
CA ASP A 370 22.39 -16.62 -20.00
C ASP A 370 21.62 -17.03 -21.28
N GLU A 371 20.39 -17.53 -21.15
CA GLU A 371 19.44 -17.84 -22.23
C GLU A 371 19.04 -16.61 -23.08
N THR A 372 19.25 -15.41 -22.54
CA THR A 372 18.89 -14.15 -23.20
C THR A 372 20.11 -13.47 -23.84
N ALA A 373 19.93 -12.92 -25.04
CA ALA A 373 20.95 -12.10 -25.70
C ALA A 373 20.97 -10.65 -25.18
N ASP A 374 20.00 -10.27 -24.34
CA ASP A 374 19.87 -8.90 -23.84
C ASP A 374 21.10 -8.50 -23.00
N ARG A 375 21.45 -7.21 -23.06
CA ARG A 375 22.56 -6.60 -22.31
C ARG A 375 22.14 -5.23 -21.81
N PHE A 376 22.61 -4.85 -20.63
CA PHE A 376 22.16 -3.65 -19.92
C PHE A 376 23.32 -2.70 -19.62
N ASP A 377 23.03 -1.41 -19.60
CA ASP A 377 23.97 -0.37 -19.18
C ASP A 377 24.07 -0.29 -17.66
N VAL A 378 22.96 -0.55 -16.95
CA VAL A 378 22.91 -0.60 -15.49
C VAL A 378 22.13 -1.82 -15.02
N ILE A 379 22.64 -2.52 -14.00
CA ILE A 379 21.94 -3.62 -13.34
C ILE A 379 21.79 -3.29 -11.85
N GLU A 380 20.55 -3.11 -11.38
CA GLU A 380 20.25 -3.00 -9.96
C GLU A 380 19.74 -4.36 -9.43
N CYS A 381 20.41 -4.90 -8.42
CA CYS A 381 20.03 -6.15 -7.76
C CYS A 381 20.07 -5.97 -6.23
N VAL A 382 18.93 -5.64 -5.63
CA VAL A 382 18.85 -5.23 -4.21
C VAL A 382 18.08 -6.25 -3.40
N GLY A 383 18.73 -6.83 -2.39
CA GLY A 383 18.06 -7.75 -1.46
C GLY A 383 17.75 -9.13 -2.04
N VAL A 384 18.48 -9.57 -3.08
CA VAL A 384 18.19 -10.83 -3.80
C VAL A 384 19.32 -11.84 -3.67
N LEU A 385 20.54 -11.49 -4.10
CA LEU A 385 21.67 -12.44 -4.17
C LEU A 385 21.96 -13.17 -2.85
N HIS A 386 21.80 -12.48 -1.72
CA HIS A 386 22.05 -13.05 -0.40
C HIS A 386 21.05 -14.14 0.05
N HIS A 387 19.95 -14.33 -0.69
CA HIS A 387 19.00 -15.42 -0.48
C HIS A 387 19.26 -16.63 -1.38
N MET A 388 20.19 -16.54 -2.35
CA MET A 388 20.53 -17.64 -3.24
C MET A 388 21.39 -18.68 -2.53
N ILE A 389 21.34 -19.92 -3.02
CA ILE A 389 22.22 -21.01 -2.55
C ILE A 389 23.69 -20.64 -2.79
N ASP A 390 24.02 -20.17 -4.00
CA ASP A 390 25.32 -19.60 -4.33
C ASP A 390 25.14 -18.13 -4.82
N PRO A 391 25.37 -17.13 -3.95
CA PRO A 391 25.30 -15.73 -4.32
C PRO A 391 26.28 -15.32 -5.43
N TYR A 392 27.43 -15.99 -5.56
CA TYR A 392 28.45 -15.66 -6.56
C TYR A 392 28.07 -16.14 -7.96
N GLU A 393 27.33 -17.25 -8.05
CA GLU A 393 26.78 -17.73 -9.31
C GLU A 393 25.83 -16.69 -9.92
N GLY A 394 24.81 -16.26 -9.17
CA GLY A 394 23.89 -15.22 -9.61
C GLY A 394 24.60 -13.91 -9.94
N TRP A 395 25.59 -13.50 -9.13
CA TRP A 395 26.39 -12.31 -9.41
C TRP A 395 27.16 -12.41 -10.74
N ARG A 396 27.79 -13.55 -11.04
CA ARG A 396 28.49 -13.76 -12.31
C ARG A 396 27.56 -13.68 -13.51
N VAL A 397 26.37 -14.30 -13.44
CA VAL A 397 25.39 -14.25 -14.53
C VAL A 397 24.97 -12.80 -14.82
N LEU A 398 24.74 -12.01 -13.76
CA LEU A 398 24.43 -10.58 -13.92
C LEU A 398 25.58 -9.80 -14.55
N LEU A 399 26.83 -10.02 -14.12
CA LEU A 399 28.00 -9.37 -14.73
C LEU A 399 28.13 -9.71 -16.21
N ASP A 400 27.88 -10.95 -16.61
CA ASP A 400 27.91 -11.37 -18.01
C ASP A 400 26.81 -10.73 -18.87
N ARG A 401 25.79 -10.13 -18.24
CA ARG A 401 24.73 -9.33 -18.91
C ARG A 401 25.02 -7.82 -18.92
N LEU A 402 26.05 -7.38 -18.21
CA LEU A 402 26.45 -5.97 -18.18
C LEU A 402 27.24 -5.61 -19.44
N ARG A 403 26.94 -4.46 -20.04
CA ARG A 403 27.73 -3.93 -21.16
C ARG A 403 29.11 -3.47 -20.68
N PRO A 404 30.13 -3.45 -21.55
CA PRO A 404 31.42 -2.84 -21.21
C PRO A 404 31.24 -1.41 -20.69
N GLY A 405 31.75 -1.13 -19.50
CA GLY A 405 31.59 0.19 -18.84
C GLY A 405 30.26 0.40 -18.13
N GLY A 406 29.39 -0.62 -18.06
CA GLY A 406 28.14 -0.59 -17.30
C GLY A 406 28.32 -0.57 -15.78
N LEU A 407 27.22 -0.29 -15.08
CA LEU A 407 27.16 -0.09 -13.63
C LEU A 407 26.41 -1.20 -12.88
#